data_AF-A0A0F6T3P2-F1
#
_entry.id   AF-A0A0F6T3P2-F1
#
_cell.length_a   1.000
_cell.length_b   1.000
_cell.length_c   1.000
_cell.angle_alpha   90.00
_cell.angle_beta   90.00
_cell.angle_gamma   90.00
#
_symmetry.space_group_name_H-M   'P 1'
#
loop_
_entity.id
_entity.type
_entity.pdbx_description
1 polymer ?
#
loop_
_entity_poly.entity_id
_entity_poly.type
_entity_poly.pdbx_seq_one_letter_code
_entity_poly.pdbx_strand_id
1 'polypeptide(L)'
;VKGPNLTEISKKITDSNAFVLAVKEVEALISSIDELAKAIGQRIQQNGLVADAGHNSALLAGAHEISILITQKLDGLKGLEGLKAEIAEAKKYSEAFTKKLKDNHAQLGIQNGASLDDEAKKAILKTNVDKTKGAEELEKLFKSVESLSKAAQEALTNS
;
A
#
# COMPACT_ATOMS: atom_id res chain seq x y z
N VAL A 1 45.72 -13.30 9.24
CA VAL A 1 44.34 -13.14 8.74
C VAL A 1 43.98 -11.68 8.88
N LYS A 2 43.56 -10.99 7.80
CA LYS A 2 43.09 -9.61 7.88
C LYS A 2 41.74 -9.63 8.61
N GLY A 3 41.58 -8.84 9.67
CA GLY A 3 40.33 -8.75 10.43
C GLY A 3 39.17 -8.19 9.58
N PRO A 4 37.93 -8.21 10.10
CA PRO A 4 36.76 -7.68 9.40
C PRO A 4 36.93 -6.20 9.04
N ASN A 5 36.46 -5.82 7.84
CA ASN A 5 36.56 -4.45 7.33
C ASN A 5 35.40 -3.58 7.85
N LEU A 6 35.65 -2.84 8.93
CA LEU A 6 34.63 -2.03 9.62
C LEU A 6 34.02 -0.92 8.73
N THR A 7 34.78 -0.38 7.78
CA THR A 7 34.29 0.64 6.84
C THR A 7 33.25 0.06 5.89
N GLU A 8 33.46 -1.16 5.41
CA GLU A 8 32.49 -1.85 4.53
C GLU A 8 31.23 -2.25 5.32
N ILE A 9 31.40 -2.78 6.53
CA ILE A 9 30.27 -3.19 7.40
C ILE A 9 29.39 -1.99 7.75
N SER A 10 29.97 -0.88 8.21
CA SER A 10 29.20 0.33 8.55
C SER A 10 28.43 0.91 7.36
N LYS A 11 29.03 0.88 6.17
CA LYS A 11 28.35 1.28 4.93
C LYS A 11 27.17 0.35 4.62
N LYS A 12 27.35 -0.97 4.71
CA LYS A 12 26.30 -1.96 4.46
C LYS A 12 25.11 -1.78 5.42
N ILE A 13 25.38 -1.59 6.71
CA ILE A 13 24.35 -1.31 7.72
C ILE A 13 23.57 -0.03 7.37
N THR A 14 24.28 1.03 6.97
CA THR A 14 23.65 2.31 6.61
C THR A 14 22.72 2.15 5.40
N ASP A 15 23.20 1.48 4.35
CA ASP A 15 22.43 1.27 3.12
C ASP A 15 21.21 0.36 3.38
N SER A 16 21.36 -0.72 4.15
CA SER A 16 20.26 -1.61 4.56
C SER A 16 19.23 -0.88 5.44
N ASN A 17 19.66 -0.04 6.39
CA ASN A 17 18.75 0.69 7.27
C ASN A 17 17.94 1.73 6.48
N ALA A 18 18.57 2.43 5.54
CA ALA A 18 17.85 3.35 4.64
C ALA A 18 16.80 2.63 3.80
N PHE A 19 17.10 1.41 3.32
CA PHE A 19 16.15 0.60 2.58
C PHE A 19 14.95 0.17 3.45
N VAL A 20 15.19 -0.32 4.67
CA VAL A 20 14.12 -0.68 5.63
C VAL A 20 13.20 0.50 5.91
N LEU A 21 13.74 1.71 6.11
CA LEU A 21 12.93 2.91 6.32
C LEU A 21 12.04 3.23 5.12
N ALA A 22 12.54 3.08 3.90
CA ALA A 22 11.76 3.31 2.69
C ALA A 22 10.63 2.28 2.51
N VAL A 23 10.87 1.00 2.85
CA VAL A 23 9.83 -0.03 2.83
C VAL A 23 8.74 0.24 3.88
N LYS A 24 9.11 0.70 5.09
CA LYS A 24 8.15 1.10 6.12
C LYS A 24 7.25 2.26 5.70
N GLU A 25 7.76 3.20 4.90
CA GLU A 25 6.92 4.27 4.34
C GLU A 25 5.83 3.68 3.43
N VAL A 26 6.16 2.68 2.62
CA VAL A 26 5.18 1.98 1.77
C VAL A 26 4.14 1.22 2.62
N GLU A 27 4.57 0.52 3.67
CA GLU A 27 3.66 -0.15 4.60
C GLU A 27 2.67 0.84 5.23
N ALA A 28 3.15 1.99 5.69
CA ALA A 28 2.32 3.02 6.30
C ALA A 28 1.28 3.59 5.31
N LEU A 29 1.65 3.78 4.03
CA LEU A 29 0.71 4.18 2.99
C LEU A 29 -0.37 3.12 2.76
N ILE A 30 -0.01 1.83 2.73
CA ILE A 30 -1.01 0.74 2.63
C ILE A 30 -1.93 0.73 3.86
N SER A 31 -1.39 0.89 5.07
CA SER A 31 -2.20 1.00 6.29
C SER A 31 -3.12 2.22 6.27
N SER A 32 -2.71 3.33 5.66
CA SER A 32 -3.59 4.50 5.53
C SER A 32 -4.84 4.19 4.69
N ILE A 33 -4.75 3.29 3.69
CA ILE A 33 -5.93 2.81 2.94
C ILE A 33 -6.85 1.98 3.83
N ASP A 34 -6.30 1.18 4.76
CA ASP A 34 -7.12 0.45 5.75
C ASP A 34 -7.88 1.42 6.66
N GLU A 35 -7.26 2.55 7.05
CA GLU A 35 -7.93 3.61 7.81
C GLU A 35 -9.01 4.30 6.97
N LEU A 36 -8.77 4.56 5.68
CA LEU A 36 -9.80 5.07 4.76
C LEU A 36 -10.97 4.09 4.62
N ALA A 37 -10.71 2.78 4.58
CA ALA A 37 -11.76 1.77 4.50
C ALA A 37 -12.69 1.79 5.72
N LYS A 38 -12.22 2.20 6.90
CA LYS A 38 -13.06 2.39 8.10
C LYS A 38 -14.01 3.58 7.98
N ALA A 39 -13.72 4.54 7.10
CA ALA A 39 -14.55 5.72 6.87
C ALA A 39 -15.62 5.52 5.76
N ILE A 40 -15.73 4.32 5.17
CA ILE A 40 -16.75 4.02 4.18
C ILE A 40 -18.16 4.23 4.76
N GLY A 41 -19.00 4.96 4.03
CA GLY A 41 -20.36 5.26 4.43
C GLY A 41 -20.43 6.12 5.70
N GLN A 42 -19.40 6.95 5.95
CA GLN A 42 -19.32 7.83 7.10
C GLN A 42 -19.13 9.30 6.69
N ARG A 43 -19.58 10.20 7.55
CA ARG A 43 -19.23 11.63 7.53
C ARG A 43 -18.89 12.13 8.91
N ILE A 44 -18.24 13.29 8.97
CA ILE A 44 -17.89 13.95 10.24
C ILE A 44 -19.13 14.65 10.83
N GLN A 45 -19.31 14.50 12.14
CA GLN A 45 -20.15 15.30 13.01
C GLN A 45 -19.37 15.73 14.26
N GLN A 46 -20.01 16.52 15.13
CA GLN A 46 -19.41 17.08 16.34
C GLN A 46 -18.66 16.06 17.20
N ASN A 47 -19.15 14.82 17.29
CA ASN A 47 -18.61 13.77 18.16
C ASN A 47 -17.91 12.64 17.38
N GLY A 48 -17.48 12.90 16.14
CA GLY A 48 -16.75 11.92 15.32
C GLY A 48 -17.53 11.49 14.08
N LEU A 49 -17.37 10.23 13.69
CA LEU A 49 -17.98 9.67 12.47
C LEU A 49 -19.42 9.20 12.74
N VAL A 50 -20.30 9.52 11.80
CA VAL A 50 -21.68 9.02 11.76
C VAL A 50 -22.01 8.51 10.37
N ALA A 51 -23.01 7.63 10.26
CA ALA A 51 -23.43 7.06 8.99
C ALA A 51 -23.82 8.13 7.95
N ASP A 52 -23.33 7.94 6.73
CA ASP A 52 -23.61 8.69 5.51
C ASP A 52 -23.45 7.77 4.29
N ALA A 53 -24.37 6.81 4.20
CA ALA A 53 -24.28 5.73 3.23
C ALA A 53 -24.29 6.23 1.79
N GLY A 54 -23.45 5.62 0.95
CA GLY A 54 -23.46 5.81 -0.50
C GLY A 54 -22.71 7.06 -0.99
N HIS A 55 -21.96 7.76 -0.14
CA HIS A 55 -21.22 8.97 -0.50
C HIS A 55 -19.69 8.79 -0.54
N ASN A 56 -19.20 7.73 -1.19
CA ASN A 56 -17.78 7.31 -1.08
C ASN A 56 -16.86 7.77 -2.23
N SER A 57 -17.33 8.45 -3.27
CA SER A 57 -16.48 8.71 -4.46
C SER A 57 -15.20 9.51 -4.14
N ALA A 58 -15.28 10.51 -3.25
CA ALA A 58 -14.11 11.31 -2.86
C ALA A 58 -13.11 10.50 -2.00
N LEU A 59 -13.63 9.66 -1.10
CA LEU A 59 -12.82 8.73 -0.30
C LEU A 59 -12.04 7.76 -1.21
N LEU A 60 -12.71 7.20 -2.21
CA LEU A 60 -12.12 6.28 -3.19
C LEU A 60 -11.11 6.97 -4.10
N ALA A 61 -11.36 8.22 -4.49
CA ALA A 61 -10.37 9.03 -5.21
C ALA A 61 -9.09 9.23 -4.38
N GLY A 62 -9.23 9.48 -3.08
CA GLY A 62 -8.10 9.54 -2.15
C GLY A 62 -7.32 8.22 -2.07
N ALA A 63 -8.02 7.09 -1.96
CA ALA A 63 -7.38 5.77 -1.97
C ALA A 63 -6.65 5.47 -3.29
N HIS A 64 -7.21 5.89 -4.44
CA HIS A 64 -6.56 5.81 -5.74
C HIS A 64 -5.29 6.67 -5.83
N GLU A 65 -5.31 7.89 -5.30
CA GLU A 65 -4.11 8.73 -5.28
C GLU A 65 -3.00 8.12 -4.41
N ILE A 66 -3.37 7.55 -3.25
CA ILE A 66 -2.41 6.82 -2.40
C ILE A 66 -1.87 5.58 -3.13
N SER A 67 -2.69 4.88 -3.92
CA SER A 67 -2.21 3.72 -4.69
C SER A 67 -1.16 4.11 -5.73
N ILE A 68 -1.31 5.26 -6.39
CA ILE A 68 -0.29 5.83 -7.29
C ILE A 68 0.98 6.16 -6.50
N LEU A 69 0.85 6.82 -5.35
CA LEU A 69 2.00 7.17 -4.52
C LEU A 69 2.77 5.93 -4.05
N ILE A 70 2.08 4.85 -3.69
CA ILE A 70 2.70 3.57 -3.35
C ILE A 70 3.56 3.05 -4.51
N THR A 71 3.03 3.04 -5.74
CA THR A 71 3.80 2.64 -6.93
C THR A 71 5.04 3.52 -7.12
N GLN A 72 4.90 4.84 -7.00
CA GLN A 72 6.04 5.77 -7.11
C GLN A 72 7.11 5.51 -6.05
N LYS A 73 6.72 5.20 -4.81
CA LYS A 73 7.66 4.88 -3.72
C LYS A 73 8.39 3.58 -3.96
N LEU A 74 7.67 2.54 -4.40
CA LEU A 74 8.27 1.27 -4.82
C LEU A 74 9.23 1.47 -6.01
N ASP A 75 8.91 2.37 -6.94
CA ASP A 75 9.79 2.75 -8.04
C ASP A 75 11.07 3.46 -7.61
N GLY A 76 10.97 4.28 -6.56
CA GLY A 76 12.11 4.96 -5.95
C GLY A 76 13.04 4.05 -5.15
N LEU A 77 12.65 2.80 -4.86
CA LEU A 77 13.50 1.85 -4.14
C LEU A 77 14.72 1.48 -5.00
N LYS A 78 15.87 2.05 -4.67
CA LYS A 78 17.17 1.59 -5.17
C LYS A 78 17.40 0.22 -4.57
N GLY A 79 17.20 -0.82 -5.37
CA GLY A 79 17.20 -2.20 -4.89
C GLY A 79 18.45 -2.53 -4.08
N LEU A 80 18.23 -3.00 -2.85
CA LEU A 80 19.27 -3.65 -2.06
C LEU A 80 19.66 -4.96 -2.79
N GLU A 81 20.94 -5.34 -2.73
CA GLU A 81 21.40 -6.57 -3.37
C GLU A 81 20.58 -7.77 -2.87
N GLY A 82 20.08 -8.59 -3.80
CA GLY A 82 19.23 -9.74 -3.49
C GLY A 82 17.72 -9.47 -3.41
N LEU A 83 17.25 -8.22 -3.28
CA LEU A 83 15.81 -7.92 -3.07
C LEU A 83 15.03 -7.48 -4.31
N LYS A 84 15.60 -7.69 -5.51
CA LYS A 84 14.99 -7.22 -6.76
C LYS A 84 13.67 -7.93 -7.08
N ALA A 85 13.54 -9.20 -6.70
CA ALA A 85 12.36 -10.00 -6.99
C ALA A 85 11.16 -9.53 -6.15
N GLU A 86 11.38 -9.31 -4.86
CA GLU A 86 10.40 -8.83 -3.89
C GLU A 86 9.91 -7.42 -4.25
N ILE A 87 10.83 -6.53 -4.66
CA ILE A 87 10.47 -5.20 -5.18
C ILE A 87 9.60 -5.33 -6.43
N ALA A 88 9.98 -6.18 -7.38
CA ALA A 88 9.23 -6.36 -8.62
C ALA A 88 7.82 -6.92 -8.37
N GLU A 89 7.68 -7.84 -7.42
CA GLU A 89 6.38 -8.40 -7.04
C GLU A 89 5.48 -7.35 -6.36
N ALA A 90 6.02 -6.56 -5.43
CA ALA A 90 5.30 -5.47 -4.80
C ALA A 90 4.84 -4.42 -5.83
N LYS A 91 5.71 -4.06 -6.78
CA LYS A 91 5.38 -3.14 -7.88
C LYS A 91 4.23 -3.67 -8.73
N LYS A 92 4.34 -4.92 -9.20
CA LYS A 92 3.30 -5.59 -9.99
C LYS A 92 1.93 -5.51 -9.32
N TYR A 93 1.85 -5.78 -8.01
CA TYR A 93 0.56 -5.71 -7.32
C TYR A 93 0.09 -4.28 -7.04
N SER A 94 1.00 -3.31 -6.87
CA SER A 94 0.63 -1.89 -6.75
C SER A 94 0.01 -1.35 -8.05
N GLU A 95 0.58 -1.73 -9.19
CA GLU A 95 0.06 -1.38 -10.51
C GLU A 95 -1.27 -2.08 -10.76
N ALA A 96 -1.38 -3.37 -10.41
CA ALA A 96 -2.62 -4.13 -10.55
C ALA A 96 -3.76 -3.53 -9.72
N PHE A 97 -3.48 -3.13 -8.48
CA PHE A 97 -4.47 -2.47 -7.61
C PHE A 97 -4.93 -1.14 -8.21
N THR A 98 -4.00 -0.25 -8.56
CA THR A 98 -4.30 1.03 -9.19
C THR A 98 -5.09 0.85 -10.49
N LYS A 99 -4.71 -0.14 -11.32
CA LYS A 99 -5.43 -0.47 -12.55
C LYS A 99 -6.85 -0.95 -12.25
N LYS A 100 -7.04 -1.82 -11.26
CA LYS A 100 -8.35 -2.37 -10.90
C LYS A 100 -9.33 -1.28 -10.47
N LEU A 101 -8.87 -0.31 -9.68
CA LEU A 101 -9.68 0.86 -9.30
C LEU A 101 -10.12 1.65 -10.54
N LYS A 102 -9.19 1.92 -11.47
CA LYS A 102 -9.49 2.61 -12.73
C LYS A 102 -10.44 1.83 -13.63
N ASP A 103 -10.23 0.53 -13.80
CA ASP A 103 -11.10 -0.31 -14.63
C ASP A 103 -12.55 -0.34 -14.10
N ASN A 104 -12.75 -0.10 -12.79
CA ASN A 104 -14.05 -0.04 -12.14
C ASN A 104 -14.58 1.40 -11.94
N HIS A 105 -14.04 2.39 -12.64
CA HIS A 105 -14.41 3.80 -12.48
C HIS A 105 -15.92 4.07 -12.61
N ALA A 106 -16.63 3.26 -13.42
CA ALA A 106 -18.08 3.40 -13.60
C ALA A 106 -18.88 3.18 -12.31
N GLN A 107 -18.36 2.39 -11.36
CA GLN A 107 -18.99 2.17 -10.04
C GLN A 107 -18.29 2.93 -8.92
N LEU A 108 -16.97 3.15 -9.03
CA LEU A 108 -16.17 3.76 -7.96
C LEU A 108 -16.04 5.28 -8.07
N GLY A 109 -16.16 5.82 -9.29
CA GLY A 109 -15.99 7.23 -9.62
C GLY A 109 -17.31 7.91 -10.01
N ILE A 110 -18.43 7.49 -9.42
CA ILE A 110 -19.75 8.04 -9.74
C ILE A 110 -19.81 9.52 -9.34
N GLN A 111 -20.38 10.35 -10.22
CA GLN A 111 -20.58 11.78 -9.97
C GLN A 111 -21.44 12.02 -8.72
N ASN A 112 -21.33 13.22 -8.14
CA ASN A 112 -22.08 13.64 -6.95
C ASN A 112 -21.85 12.75 -5.72
N GLY A 113 -20.74 12.01 -5.68
CA GLY A 113 -20.37 11.19 -4.52
C GLY A 113 -21.02 9.81 -4.44
N ALA A 114 -21.94 9.46 -5.35
CA ALA A 114 -22.91 8.36 -5.20
C ALA A 114 -22.34 6.92 -5.27
N SER A 115 -21.05 6.70 -4.99
CA SER A 115 -20.49 5.36 -4.88
C SER A 115 -21.01 4.64 -3.64
N LEU A 116 -21.74 3.54 -3.86
CA LEU A 116 -22.32 2.70 -2.82
C LEU A 116 -21.26 2.09 -1.89
N ASP A 117 -21.61 1.92 -0.61
CA ASP A 117 -20.72 1.38 0.41
C ASP A 117 -20.19 0.00 0.05
N ASP A 118 -21.04 -0.87 -0.51
CA ASP A 118 -20.65 -2.22 -0.89
C ASP A 118 -19.65 -2.22 -2.05
N GLU A 119 -19.77 -1.29 -2.99
CA GLU A 119 -18.80 -1.11 -4.07
C GLU A 119 -17.47 -0.57 -3.54
N ALA A 120 -17.51 0.36 -2.58
CA ALA A 120 -16.32 0.86 -1.90
C ALA A 120 -15.60 -0.25 -1.10
N LYS A 121 -16.34 -1.11 -0.39
CA LYS A 121 -15.77 -2.25 0.34
C LYS A 121 -15.08 -3.25 -0.61
N LYS A 122 -15.70 -3.58 -1.75
CA LYS A 122 -15.08 -4.43 -2.78
C LYS A 122 -13.78 -3.85 -3.34
N ALA A 123 -13.59 -2.54 -3.24
CA ALA A 123 -12.42 -1.83 -3.75
C ALA A 123 -11.28 -1.72 -2.73
N ILE A 124 -11.56 -1.35 -1.47
CA ILE A 124 -10.49 -1.00 -0.51
C ILE A 124 -10.56 -1.72 0.84
N LEU A 125 -11.57 -2.53 1.12
CA LEU A 125 -11.65 -3.31 2.36
C LEU A 125 -11.12 -4.73 2.15
N LYS A 126 -9.84 -4.97 2.50
CA LYS A 126 -9.17 -6.29 2.33
C LYS A 126 -9.91 -7.46 3.01
N THR A 127 -10.67 -7.19 4.05
CA THR A 127 -11.44 -8.19 4.80
C THR A 127 -12.86 -8.40 4.26
N ASN A 128 -13.28 -7.66 3.23
CA ASN A 128 -14.60 -7.84 2.62
C ASN A 128 -14.72 -9.22 1.98
N VAL A 129 -15.91 -9.80 1.96
CA VAL A 129 -16.14 -11.12 1.35
C VAL A 129 -15.98 -11.06 -0.17
N ASP A 130 -16.63 -10.08 -0.80
CA ASP A 130 -16.47 -9.80 -2.23
C ASP A 130 -15.36 -8.76 -2.42
N LYS A 131 -14.34 -9.10 -3.20
CA LYS A 131 -13.13 -8.28 -3.39
C LYS A 131 -12.89 -7.89 -4.84
N THR A 132 -13.91 -8.02 -5.68
CA THR A 132 -13.81 -8.00 -7.15
C THR A 132 -13.43 -6.64 -7.75
N LYS A 133 -13.37 -5.56 -6.96
CA LYS A 133 -13.10 -4.19 -7.45
C LYS A 133 -11.78 -3.58 -6.99
N GLY A 134 -10.92 -4.34 -6.33
CA GLY A 134 -9.59 -3.88 -5.93
C GLY A 134 -9.10 -4.46 -4.60
N ALA A 135 -10.01 -4.88 -3.71
CA ALA A 135 -9.62 -5.36 -2.40
C ALA A 135 -8.76 -6.64 -2.47
N GLU A 136 -8.91 -7.43 -3.54
CA GLU A 136 -8.08 -8.62 -3.79
C GLU A 136 -6.66 -8.22 -4.18
N GLU A 137 -6.52 -7.26 -5.10
CA GLU A 137 -5.23 -6.72 -5.50
C GLU A 137 -4.54 -5.98 -4.35
N LEU A 138 -5.29 -5.24 -3.53
CA LEU A 138 -4.81 -4.59 -2.32
C LEU A 138 -4.29 -5.60 -1.27
N GLU A 139 -4.98 -6.73 -1.10
CA GLU A 139 -4.52 -7.80 -0.21
C GLU A 139 -3.23 -8.45 -0.72
N LYS A 140 -3.11 -8.66 -2.04
CA LYS A 140 -1.88 -9.17 -2.67
C LYS A 140 -0.72 -8.18 -2.52
N LEU A 141 -0.98 -6.89 -2.74
CA LEU A 141 -0.02 -5.82 -2.50
C LEU A 141 0.46 -5.83 -1.04
N PHE A 142 -0.47 -5.85 -0.08
CA PHE A 142 -0.14 -5.92 1.35
C PHE A 142 0.79 -7.09 1.67
N LYS A 143 0.46 -8.31 1.21
CA LYS A 143 1.29 -9.50 1.44
C LYS A 143 2.66 -9.39 0.78
N SER A 144 2.75 -8.88 -0.45
CA SER A 144 4.03 -8.71 -1.13
C SER A 144 4.95 -7.69 -0.45
N VAL A 145 4.38 -6.60 0.09
CA VAL A 145 5.14 -5.61 0.86
C VAL A 145 5.55 -6.17 2.22
N GLU A 146 4.70 -6.98 2.87
CA GLU A 146 5.09 -7.68 4.10
C GLU A 146 6.30 -8.61 3.86
N SER A 147 6.30 -9.37 2.76
CA SER A 147 7.45 -10.20 2.36
C SER A 147 8.70 -9.35 2.09
N LEU A 148 8.56 -8.24 1.36
CA LEU A 148 9.66 -7.31 1.11
C LEU A 148 10.24 -6.72 2.40
N SER A 149 9.37 -6.36 3.35
CA SER A 149 9.74 -5.82 4.67
C SER A 149 10.52 -6.85 5.51
N LYS A 150 10.07 -8.10 5.52
CA LYS A 150 10.79 -9.21 6.16
C LYS A 150 12.18 -9.39 5.55
N ALA A 151 12.28 -9.45 4.23
CA ALA A 151 13.56 -9.62 3.53
C ALA A 151 14.50 -8.42 3.75
N ALA A 152 13.98 -7.19 3.80
CA ALA A 152 14.74 -5.99 4.14
C ALA A 152 15.30 -6.05 5.57
N GLN A 153 14.50 -6.51 6.54
CA GLN A 153 14.91 -6.66 7.93
C GLN A 153 15.97 -7.76 8.11
N GLU A 154 15.86 -8.85 7.37
CA GLU A 154 16.87 -9.92 7.32
C GLU A 154 18.20 -9.40 6.75
N ALA A 155 18.15 -8.64 5.64
CA ALA A 155 19.34 -8.05 5.04
C ALA A 155 20.04 -7.07 6.00
N LEU A 156 19.28 -6.27 6.77
CA LEU A 156 19.82 -5.40 7.82
C LEU A 156 20.45 -6.20 8.97
N THR A 157 19.82 -7.29 9.40
CA THR A 157 20.34 -8.15 10.48
C THR A 157 21.63 -8.86 10.08
N ASN A 158 21.79 -9.16 8.79
CA ASN A 158 22.97 -9.80 8.20
C ASN A 158 24.02 -8.78 7.67
N SER A 159 23.85 -7.49 7.95
CA SER A 159 24.78 -6.42 7.55
C SER A 159 25.94 -6.28 8.51
#